data_AF-A0A7X8JLM4-F1
#
_entry.id   AF-A0A7X8JLM4-F1
#
_cell.length_a   1.000
_cell.length_b   1.000
_cell.length_c   1.000
_cell.angle_alpha   90.00
_cell.angle_beta   90.00
_cell.angle_gamma   90.00
#
_symmetry.space_group_name_H-M   'P 1'
#
loop_
_entity.id
_entity.type
_entity.pdbx_description
1 polymer ?
#
loop_
_entity_poly.entity_id
_entity_poly.type
_entity_poly.pdbx_seq_one_letter_code
_entity_poly.pdbx_strand_id
1 'polypeptide(L)'
;MKERNKRLEAIKEIIAHTTIGSQDNLLESLIDKGFNVTQATLSRDLKQLKITKILTDDGIYKYVIPFTNYANKTIGNTREIISIDFSGQLAVIKTRAGYANGIASDIDHQLAELIL
;
A
#
# COMPACT_ATOMS: atom_id res chain seq x y z
N MET A 1 3.61 23.06 8.01
CA MET A 1 2.83 22.00 7.31
C MET A 1 3.59 21.35 6.15
N LYS A 2 4.24 22.12 5.26
CA LYS A 2 5.00 21.61 4.09
C LYS A 2 6.07 20.55 4.44
N GLU A 3 6.90 20.80 5.46
CA GLU A 3 8.02 19.90 5.79
C GLU A 3 7.60 18.56 6.40
N ARG A 4 6.53 18.54 7.21
CA ARG A 4 5.98 17.29 7.74
C ARG A 4 5.45 16.41 6.61
N ASN A 5 4.66 16.96 5.70
CA ASN A 5 4.10 16.17 4.59
C ASN A 5 5.21 15.63 3.68
N LYS A 6 6.22 16.44 3.34
CA LYS A 6 7.40 15.97 2.60
C LYS A 6 8.12 14.83 3.31
N ARG A 7 8.30 14.94 4.63
CA ARG A 7 8.92 13.88 5.44
C ARG A 7 8.09 12.59 5.41
N LEU A 8 6.77 12.69 5.54
CA LEU A 8 5.89 11.53 5.49
C LEU A 8 5.95 10.84 4.11
N GLU A 9 6.01 11.61 3.02
CA GLU A 9 6.21 11.03 1.68
C GLU A 9 7.60 10.39 1.54
N ALA A 10 8.65 11.03 2.06
CA ALA A 10 10.00 10.45 2.05
C ALA A 10 10.07 9.13 2.84
N ILE A 11 9.40 9.04 4.00
CA ILE A 11 9.30 7.79 4.78
C ILE A 11 8.67 6.69 3.93
N LYS A 12 7.58 6.99 3.20
CA LYS A 12 6.91 6.01 2.34
C LYS A 12 7.83 5.57 1.20
N GLU A 13 8.49 6.52 0.56
CA GLU A 13 9.41 6.26 -0.56
C GLU A 13 10.57 5.35 -0.12
N ILE A 14 11.20 5.64 1.02
CA ILE A 14 12.30 4.82 1.55
C ILE A 14 11.81 3.39 1.83
N ILE A 15 10.67 3.23 2.51
CA ILE A 15 10.16 1.89 2.85
C ILE A 15 9.69 1.11 1.62
N ALA A 16 9.25 1.80 0.57
CA ALA A 16 8.82 1.16 -0.68
C ALA A 16 10.00 0.65 -1.54
N HIS A 17 11.15 1.34 -1.51
CA HIS A 17 12.29 1.01 -2.38
C HIS A 17 13.45 0.33 -1.65
N THR A 18 13.45 0.35 -0.32
CA THR A 18 14.58 -0.14 0.48
C THR A 18 14.11 -1.02 1.65
N THR A 19 14.82 -2.12 1.89
CA THR A 19 14.55 -3.00 3.03
C THR A 19 15.12 -2.40 4.31
N ILE A 20 14.25 -1.84 5.16
CA ILE A 20 14.64 -1.20 6.43
C ILE A 20 14.11 -2.01 7.61
N GLY A 21 15.01 -2.54 8.44
CA GLY A 21 14.65 -3.38 9.60
C GLY A 21 14.62 -2.68 10.96
N SER A 22 15.17 -1.48 11.07
CA SER A 22 15.29 -0.73 12.32
C SER A 22 14.91 0.74 12.15
N GLN A 23 14.51 1.40 13.23
CA GLN A 23 14.26 2.84 13.21
C GLN A 23 15.53 3.64 12.98
N ASP A 24 16.68 3.14 13.44
CA ASP A 24 17.96 3.83 13.29
C ASP A 24 18.37 3.90 11.82
N ASN A 25 18.24 2.81 11.06
CA ASN A 25 18.50 2.80 9.62
C ASN A 25 17.54 3.73 8.86
N LEU A 26 16.28 3.83 9.31
CA LEU A 26 15.31 4.75 8.73
C LEU A 26 15.66 6.21 9.04
N LEU A 27 16.16 6.50 10.25
CA LEU A 27 16.63 7.82 10.64
C LEU A 27 17.82 8.25 9.79
N GLU A 28 18.82 7.38 9.61
CA GLU A 28 19.97 7.65 8.74
C GLU A 28 19.53 7.97 7.31
N SER A 29 18.65 7.14 6.74
CA SER A 29 18.10 7.37 5.39
C SER A 29 17.34 8.69 5.27
N LEU A 30 16.67 9.12 6.34
CA LEU A 30 15.96 10.41 6.37
C LEU A 30 16.93 11.58 6.49
N ILE A 31 17.99 11.46 7.29
CA ILE A 31 19.04 12.47 7.42
C ILE A 31 19.73 12.69 6.07
N ASP A 32 20.03 11.62 5.33
CA ASP A 32 20.62 11.70 3.98
C ASP A 32 19.71 12.42 2.98
N LYS A 33 18.38 12.31 3.16
CA LYS A 33 17.37 13.07 2.40
C LYS A 33 17.10 14.49 2.97
N GLY A 34 17.87 14.93 3.97
CA GLY A 34 17.77 16.28 4.56
C GLY A 34 16.74 16.43 5.67
N PHE A 35 16.17 15.34 6.20
CA PHE A 35 15.21 15.36 7.30
C PHE A 35 15.87 15.02 8.64
N ASN A 36 16.14 16.04 9.45
CA ASN A 36 16.65 15.84 10.80
C ASN A 36 15.48 15.69 11.80
N VAL A 37 15.20 14.47 12.26
CA VAL A 37 14.15 14.17 13.23
C VAL A 37 14.62 13.22 14.33
N THR A 38 13.95 13.25 15.47
CA THR A 38 14.23 12.31 16.57
C THR A 38 13.53 10.98 16.36
N GLN A 39 14.02 9.93 17.04
CA GLN A 39 13.36 8.62 17.09
C GLN A 39 11.90 8.72 17.59
N ALA A 40 11.61 9.60 18.55
CA ALA A 40 10.26 9.82 19.05
C ALA A 40 9.33 10.43 17.99
N THR A 41 9.84 11.36 17.17
CA THR A 41 9.11 11.93 16.04
C THR A 41 8.85 10.87 14.96
N LEU A 42 9.89 10.11 14.59
CA LEU A 42 9.76 9.02 13.61
C LEU A 42 8.76 7.95 14.08
N SER A 43 8.79 7.57 15.35
CA SER A 43 7.83 6.64 15.94
C SER A 43 6.37 7.10 15.77
N ARG A 44 6.11 8.39 16.01
CA ARG A 44 4.79 9.00 15.80
C ARG A 44 4.40 9.00 14.32
N ASP A 45 5.33 9.33 13.43
CA ASP A 45 5.09 9.35 11.99
C ASP A 45 4.79 7.94 11.44
N LEU A 46 5.55 6.92 11.85
CA LEU A 46 5.28 5.52 11.49
C LEU A 46 3.88 5.09 11.95
N LYS A 47 3.50 5.45 13.18
CA LYS A 47 2.17 5.16 13.73
C LYS A 47 1.06 5.87 12.94
N GLN A 48 1.28 7.11 12.54
CA GLN A 48 0.34 7.87 11.71
C GLN A 48 0.18 7.27 10.30
N LEU A 49 1.29 6.83 9.70
CA LEU A 49 1.32 6.17 8.40
C LEU A 49 0.84 4.71 8.46
N LYS A 50 0.52 4.21 9.66
CA LYS A 50 0.12 2.82 9.92
C LYS A 50 1.17 1.80 9.44
N ILE A 51 2.45 2.20 9.38
CA ILE A 51 3.54 1.31 9.00
C ILE A 51 3.73 0.25 10.09
N THR A 52 3.94 -1.00 9.68
CA THR A 52 4.16 -2.13 10.58
C THR A 52 5.48 -2.82 10.27
N LYS A 53 5.98 -3.63 11.21
CA LYS A 53 7.19 -4.41 11.06
C LYS A 53 6.79 -5.88 10.89
N ILE A 54 7.22 -6.51 9.80
CA ILE A 54 6.96 -7.92 9.51
C ILE A 54 8.27 -8.71 9.52
N LEU A 55 8.19 -10.00 9.80
CA LEU A 55 9.27 -10.96 9.56
C LEU A 55 9.13 -11.48 8.13
N THR A 56 10.20 -11.40 7.33
CA THR A 56 10.24 -11.97 5.98
C THR A 56 10.49 -13.48 6.04
N ASP A 57 10.25 -14.16 4.91
CA ASP A 57 10.57 -15.59 4.75
C ASP A 57 12.07 -15.88 4.95
N ASP A 58 12.92 -14.90 4.65
CA ASP A 58 14.37 -14.94 4.92
C ASP A 58 14.75 -14.70 6.39
N GLY A 59 13.76 -14.59 7.29
CA GLY A 59 13.98 -14.38 8.74
C GLY A 59 14.41 -12.96 9.12
N ILE A 60 14.29 -12.00 8.21
CA ILE A 60 14.69 -10.61 8.43
C ILE A 60 13.47 -9.78 8.79
N TYR A 61 13.57 -8.93 9.81
CA TYR A 61 12.52 -7.97 10.05
C TYR A 61 12.61 -6.79 9.10
N LYS A 62 11.48 -6.37 8.51
CA LYS A 62 11.40 -5.13 7.72
C LYS A 62 10.15 -4.33 8.02
N TYR A 63 10.27 -3.01 7.93
CA TYR A 63 9.13 -2.13 7.86
C TYR A 63 8.43 -2.31 6.52
N VAL A 64 7.11 -2.34 6.59
CA VAL A 64 6.23 -2.31 5.43
C VAL A 64 5.16 -1.28 5.71
N ILE A 65 4.85 -0.50 4.69
CA ILE A 65 3.54 0.15 4.63
C ILE A 65 2.61 -1.04 4.40
N PRO A 66 1.80 -1.48 5.40
CA PRO A 66 0.77 -2.42 5.07
C PRO A 66 0.00 -1.73 3.98
N PHE A 67 -0.11 -2.37 2.82
CA PHE A 67 -1.09 -1.93 1.86
C PHE A 67 -2.33 -1.68 2.69
N THR A 68 -2.82 -0.43 2.68
CA THR A 68 -4.24 -0.28 2.84
C THR A 68 -4.74 -1.13 1.70
N ASN A 69 -5.05 -2.38 2.02
CA ASN A 69 -6.11 -3.06 1.37
C ASN A 69 -7.18 -1.97 1.27
N TYR A 70 -7.31 -1.35 0.09
CA TYR A 70 -8.50 -1.64 -0.70
C TYR A 70 -8.69 -3.14 -0.58
N ALA A 71 -9.31 -3.43 0.55
CA ALA A 71 -9.98 -4.62 0.91
C ALA A 71 -9.40 -5.88 0.19
N ASN A 72 -8.73 -6.77 0.92
CA ASN A 72 -9.42 -8.01 1.28
C ASN A 72 -10.81 -7.86 1.96
N LYS A 73 -11.67 -6.91 1.56
CA LYS A 73 -12.88 -7.28 0.85
C LYS A 73 -12.38 -7.57 -0.55
N THR A 74 -12.00 -8.81 -0.80
CA THR A 74 -12.81 -9.56 -1.76
C THR A 74 -13.88 -8.67 -2.38
N ILE A 75 -13.58 -8.04 -3.52
CA ILE A 75 -14.58 -7.47 -4.42
C ILE A 75 -15.48 -8.66 -4.70
N GLY A 76 -16.53 -8.72 -3.90
CA GLY A 76 -17.21 -9.95 -3.59
C GLY A 76 -16.38 -11.01 -2.88
N ASN A 77 -16.98 -11.72 -1.91
CA ASN A 77 -16.44 -12.99 -1.40
C ASN A 77 -15.75 -13.73 -2.54
N THR A 78 -14.60 -14.41 -2.37
CA THR A 78 -13.89 -15.16 -3.44
C THR A 78 -14.78 -16.16 -4.22
N ARG A 79 -16.05 -16.30 -3.84
CA ARG A 79 -17.12 -16.97 -4.55
C ARG A 79 -17.77 -16.16 -5.68
N GLU A 80 -17.59 -14.84 -5.79
CA GLU A 80 -18.40 -13.97 -6.68
C GLU A 80 -17.76 -13.79 -8.07
N ILE A 81 -16.42 -13.83 -8.16
CA ILE A 81 -15.65 -13.85 -9.41
C ILE A 81 -15.24 -15.29 -9.75
N ILE A 82 -15.49 -15.70 -10.99
CA ILE A 82 -15.19 -17.04 -11.54
C ILE A 82 -13.83 -17.02 -12.23
N SER A 83 -13.56 -16.03 -13.09
CA SER A 83 -12.29 -15.90 -13.82
C SER A 83 -12.08 -14.47 -14.31
N ILE A 84 -10.84 -14.15 -14.70
CA ILE A 84 -10.47 -12.92 -15.38
C ILE A 84 -9.57 -13.28 -16.56
N ASP A 85 -9.92 -12.80 -17.76
CA ASP A 85 -9.16 -12.99 -18.99
C ASP A 85 -8.78 -11.61 -19.58
N PHE A 86 -7.66 -11.53 -20.28
CA PHE A 86 -7.17 -10.28 -20.88
C PHE A 86 -7.04 -10.41 -22.40
N SER A 87 -7.45 -9.38 -23.12
CA SER A 87 -7.29 -9.24 -24.57
C SER A 87 -6.92 -7.81 -24.92
N GLY A 88 -5.61 -7.57 -25.09
CA GLY A 88 -5.07 -6.22 -25.28
C GLY A 88 -5.44 -5.31 -24.10
N GLN A 89 -6.14 -4.21 -24.40
CA GLN A 89 -6.61 -3.24 -23.40
C GLN A 89 -7.94 -3.64 -22.71
N LEU A 90 -8.47 -4.83 -23.00
CA LEU A 90 -9.72 -5.32 -22.41
C LEU A 90 -9.43 -6.38 -21.34
N ALA A 91 -9.97 -6.17 -20.15
CA ALA A 91 -10.09 -7.20 -19.11
C ALA A 91 -11.54 -7.69 -19.09
N VAL A 92 -11.74 -9.01 -19.20
CA VAL A 92 -13.04 -9.67 -19.14
C VAL A 92 -13.15 -10.42 -17.83
N ILE A 93 -14.07 -9.99 -16.97
CA ILE A 93 -14.32 -10.61 -15.66
C ILE A 93 -15.59 -11.46 -15.75
N LYS A 94 -15.48 -12.76 -15.44
CA LYS A 94 -16.64 -13.65 -15.29
C LYS A 94 -17.07 -13.69 -13.83
N THR A 95 -18.34 -13.49 -13.57
CA THR A 95 -18.90 -13.47 -12.21
C THR A 95 -20.01 -14.50 -12.06
N ARG A 96 -20.40 -14.82 -10.82
CA ARG A 96 -21.67 -15.52 -10.57
C ARG A 96 -22.86 -14.66 -10.98
N ALA A 97 -23.99 -15.31 -11.25
CA ALA A 97 -25.24 -14.64 -11.56
C ALA A 97 -25.61 -13.65 -10.44
N GLY A 98 -25.92 -12.41 -10.81
CA GLY A 98 -26.30 -11.32 -9.88
C GLY A 98 -25.16 -10.43 -9.38
N TYR A 99 -23.89 -10.77 -9.64
CA TYR A 99 -22.75 -10.03 -9.08
C TYR A 99 -22.05 -9.04 -10.02
N ALA A 100 -22.30 -9.15 -11.34
CA ALA A 100 -21.61 -8.32 -12.34
C ALA A 100 -21.76 -6.81 -12.09
N ASN A 101 -22.98 -6.34 -11.82
CA ASN A 101 -23.25 -4.91 -11.63
C ASN A 101 -22.63 -4.35 -10.35
N GLY A 102 -22.64 -5.12 -9.25
CA GLY A 102 -22.02 -4.68 -7.99
C GLY A 102 -20.51 -4.54 -8.15
N ILE A 103 -19.89 -5.52 -8.79
CA ILE A 103 -18.45 -5.50 -9.10
C ILE A 103 -18.09 -4.34 -10.03
N ALA A 104 -18.88 -4.10 -11.08
CA ALA A 104 -18.67 -2.95 -11.97
C ALA A 104 -18.79 -1.61 -11.22
N SER A 105 -19.79 -1.45 -10.37
CA SER A 105 -19.97 -0.23 -9.57
C SER A 105 -18.81 0.00 -8.59
N ASP A 106 -18.27 -1.06 -7.99
CA ASP A 106 -17.10 -0.97 -7.11
C ASP A 106 -15.85 -0.56 -7.89
N ILE A 107 -15.66 -1.11 -9.10
CA ILE A 107 -14.58 -0.74 -10.01
C ILE A 107 -14.70 0.74 -10.40
N ASP A 108 -15.89 1.20 -10.79
CA ASP A 108 -16.12 2.61 -11.16
C ASP A 108 -15.82 3.57 -10.01
N HIS A 109 -16.13 3.20 -8.77
CA HIS A 109 -15.87 4.07 -7.61
C HIS A 109 -14.42 4.07 -7.13
N GLN A 110 -13.69 2.97 -7.30
CA GLN A 110 -12.37 2.79 -6.70
C GLN A 110 -11.21 2.90 -7.69
N LEU A 111 -11.47 2.64 -8.98
CA LEU A 111 -10.44 2.46 -10.01
C LEU A 111 -10.71 3.28 -11.28
N ALA A 112 -11.65 4.24 -11.25
CA ALA A 112 -11.99 5.07 -12.40
C ALA A 112 -10.79 5.79 -13.04
N GLU A 113 -9.78 6.17 -12.27
CA GLU A 113 -8.59 6.87 -12.78
C GLU A 113 -7.61 5.96 -13.54
N LEU A 114 -7.77 4.63 -13.42
CA LEU A 114 -6.89 3.63 -14.04
C LEU A 114 -7.52 2.96 -15.28
N ILE A 115 -8.76 3.31 -15.62
CA ILE A 115 -9.52 2.74 -16.73
C ILE A 115 -9.77 3.86 -17.75
N LEU A 116 -9.27 3.66 -18.97
CA LEU A 116 -9.31 4.61 -20.09
C LEU A 116 -9.93 3.96 -21.33
#